data_AF-A0A0M0BNF3-F1
#
_entry.id   AF-A0A0M0BNF3-F1
#
_cell.length_a   1.000
_cell.length_b   1.000
_cell.length_c   1.000
_cell.angle_alpha   90.00
_cell.angle_beta   90.00
_cell.angle_gamma   90.00
#
_symmetry.space_group_name_H-M   'P 1'
#
loop_
_entity.id
_entity.type
_entity.pdbx_description
1 polymer ?
#
loop_
_entity_poly.entity_id
_entity_poly.type
_entity_poly.pdbx_seq_one_letter_code
_entity_poly.pdbx_strand_id
1 'polypeptide(L)'
;MQKLGGVQEIIKMHLDPVMKNFSLEECDICSEMFRYLVTPSGTKIAHKISDLASYAGIEKGKMAPVVLKLGSKSILREIPPPLGLNENRYEIYHDILGRAILDWQARFKTYKEWLSKRPWGYGRVLSSGNILELKGSTVSFGRWWPNGLTEFDRNKYLSRMHMFITFVKEENAFYAVDLRSKNGTTINAKCLCYGEEKKLQEGDIIVLAGTTPFQLWCINYLQKERFKVEKEFPFNQKDKGHIKEPHGWAVLVNGTTRIYDYIESDLCYLSKLPTGDIRISEKMQFEPFLILRRISKELAEFEFCDKKHALKFSSKTENKDFPIEFTMKYGESKFLNGTFAFKYRNVHFQIVPL
;
A
#
# COMPACT_ATOMS: atom_id res chain seq x y z
N MET A 1 5.77 19.88 49.04
CA MET A 1 5.95 18.60 48.30
C MET A 1 5.99 18.84 46.77
N GLN A 2 7.02 19.51 46.23
CA GLN A 2 7.02 19.96 44.82
C GLN A 2 8.38 19.76 44.11
N LYS A 3 9.08 18.64 44.37
CA LYS A 3 10.44 18.42 43.79
C LYS A 3 10.71 17.05 43.15
N LEU A 4 9.73 16.13 43.07
CA LEU A 4 9.94 14.79 42.49
C LEU A 4 9.32 14.60 41.09
N GLY A 5 8.41 15.47 40.65
CA GLY A 5 7.83 15.42 39.29
C GLY A 5 8.82 15.87 38.20
N GLY A 6 9.58 16.94 38.45
CA GLY A 6 10.44 17.54 37.43
C GLY A 6 11.60 16.65 36.95
N VAL A 7 12.25 15.88 37.84
CA VAL A 7 13.37 15.01 37.44
C VAL A 7 12.88 13.82 36.61
N GLN A 8 11.73 13.24 36.97
CA GLN A 8 11.12 12.15 36.19
C GLN A 8 10.69 12.62 34.80
N GLU A 9 10.18 13.85 34.71
CA GLU A 9 9.75 14.46 33.44
C GLU A 9 10.95 14.83 32.55
N ILE A 10 12.03 15.36 33.13
CA ILE A 10 13.29 15.65 32.42
C ILE A 10 13.96 14.37 31.88
N ILE A 11 13.87 13.25 32.60
CA ILE A 11 14.48 11.99 32.16
C ILE A 11 13.63 11.29 31.10
N LYS A 12 12.30 11.40 31.17
CA LYS A 12 11.42 11.06 30.04
C LYS A 12 11.79 11.89 28.81
N MET A 13 12.10 13.18 28.99
CA MET A 13 12.64 14.05 27.95
C MET A 13 14.06 13.68 27.49
N HIS A 14 14.82 12.83 28.17
CA HIS A 14 16.13 12.34 27.69
C HIS A 14 16.02 11.03 26.90
N LEU A 15 15.25 10.06 27.41
CA LEU A 15 15.10 8.75 26.75
C LEU A 15 14.40 8.88 25.39
N ASP A 16 13.28 9.61 25.31
CA ASP A 16 12.50 9.69 24.07
C ASP A 16 13.30 10.29 22.90
N PRO A 17 14.06 11.41 23.04
CA PRO A 17 14.93 11.91 21.98
C PRO A 17 16.07 10.98 21.59
N VAL A 18 16.65 10.24 22.56
CA VAL A 18 17.67 9.23 22.24
C VAL A 18 17.05 8.15 21.36
N MET A 19 15.91 7.57 21.78
CA MET A 19 15.24 6.49 21.05
C MET A 19 14.70 6.91 19.68
N LYS A 20 14.41 8.20 19.45
CA LYS A 20 14.05 8.72 18.11
C LYS A 20 15.18 8.56 17.08
N ASN A 21 16.44 8.52 17.51
CA ASN A 21 17.60 8.35 16.63
C ASN A 21 17.98 6.88 16.36
N PHE A 22 17.19 5.94 16.87
CA PHE A 22 17.36 4.51 16.63
C PHE A 22 16.43 4.07 15.50
N SER A 23 16.77 3.12 14.64
CA SER A 23 15.83 2.54 13.66
C SER A 23 14.70 1.78 14.36
N LEU A 24 13.66 1.35 13.62
CA LEU A 24 12.62 0.49 14.21
C LEU A 24 13.20 -0.87 14.65
N GLU A 25 14.13 -1.45 13.87
CA GLU A 25 14.83 -2.69 14.22
C GLU A 25 15.69 -2.49 15.48
N GLU A 26 16.43 -1.37 15.57
CA GLU A 26 17.21 -1.08 16.77
C GLU A 26 16.33 -0.84 18.00
N CYS A 27 15.18 -0.16 17.86
CA CYS A 27 14.22 -0.01 18.95
C CYS A 27 13.62 -1.36 19.39
N ASP A 28 13.42 -2.28 18.44
CA ASP A 28 12.99 -3.65 18.76
C ASP A 28 14.03 -4.39 19.59
N ILE A 29 15.31 -4.31 19.20
CA ILE A 29 16.42 -4.85 19.99
C ILE A 29 16.44 -4.22 21.38
N CYS A 30 16.31 -2.90 21.50
CA CYS A 30 16.25 -2.20 22.79
C CYS A 30 15.08 -2.70 23.64
N SER A 31 13.89 -2.85 23.05
CA SER A 31 12.70 -3.32 23.75
C SER A 31 12.87 -4.73 24.30
N GLU A 32 13.45 -5.66 23.54
CA GLU A 32 13.72 -7.02 24.03
C GLU A 32 14.83 -7.04 25.10
N MET A 33 15.93 -6.31 24.87
CA MET A 33 17.04 -6.22 25.81
C MET A 33 16.65 -5.60 27.16
N PHE A 34 15.88 -4.51 27.16
CA PHE A 34 15.51 -3.80 28.38
C PHE A 34 14.70 -4.66 29.37
N ARG A 35 13.99 -5.70 28.90
CA ARG A 35 13.27 -6.65 29.77
C ARG A 35 14.19 -7.41 30.73
N TYR A 36 15.47 -7.53 30.37
CA TYR A 36 16.48 -8.22 31.17
C TYR A 36 17.33 -7.24 31.98
N LEU A 37 17.39 -5.97 31.58
CA LEU A 37 18.14 -4.94 32.31
C LEU A 37 17.31 -4.21 33.37
N VAL A 38 15.98 -4.28 33.29
CA VAL A 38 15.06 -3.59 34.20
C VAL A 38 13.98 -4.58 34.66
N THR A 39 13.86 -4.77 35.97
CA THR A 39 12.77 -5.58 36.56
C THR A 39 11.42 -4.87 36.40
N PRO A 40 10.28 -5.58 36.53
CA PRO A 40 8.96 -4.94 36.59
C PRO A 40 8.84 -3.87 37.69
N SER A 41 9.62 -3.97 38.77
CA SER A 41 9.68 -2.96 39.85
C SER A 41 10.55 -1.74 39.50
N GLY A 42 11.26 -1.75 38.37
CA GLY A 42 12.16 -0.68 37.92
C GLY A 42 13.59 -0.80 38.43
N THR A 43 13.95 -1.93 39.05
CA THR A 43 15.32 -2.19 39.53
C THR A 43 16.22 -2.59 38.37
N LYS A 44 17.45 -2.10 38.35
CA LYS A 44 18.42 -2.45 37.30
C LYS A 44 19.13 -3.77 37.55
N ILE A 45 19.45 -4.45 36.46
CA ILE A 45 20.25 -5.68 36.46
C ILE A 45 21.37 -5.52 35.43
N ALA A 46 22.57 -5.99 35.79
CA ALA A 46 23.73 -5.96 34.92
C ALA A 46 23.93 -7.30 34.20
N HIS A 47 23.96 -7.29 32.88
CA HIS A 47 24.18 -8.49 32.05
C HIS A 47 25.30 -8.29 31.03
N LYS A 48 25.94 -9.38 30.61
CA LYS A 48 26.87 -9.37 29.47
C LYS A 48 26.09 -9.21 28.17
N ILE A 49 26.76 -8.72 27.12
CA ILE A 49 26.16 -8.66 25.77
C ILE A 49 25.81 -10.08 25.28
N SER A 50 26.67 -11.07 25.55
CA SER A 50 26.42 -12.48 25.24
C SER A 50 25.14 -13.02 25.90
N ASP A 51 24.93 -12.71 27.18
CA ASP A 51 23.73 -13.12 27.92
C ASP A 51 22.47 -12.41 27.38
N LEU A 52 22.54 -11.09 27.14
CA LEU A 52 21.42 -10.32 26.58
C LEU A 52 21.02 -10.83 25.19
N ALA A 53 22.01 -11.11 24.33
CA ALA A 53 21.80 -11.70 23.02
C ALA A 53 21.10 -13.07 23.12
N SER A 54 21.57 -13.93 24.03
CA SER A 54 20.98 -15.25 24.29
C SER A 54 19.54 -15.14 24.78
N TYR A 55 19.28 -14.32 25.80
CA TYR A 55 17.94 -14.15 26.38
C TYR A 55 16.94 -13.57 25.38
N ALA A 56 17.35 -12.58 24.60
CA ALA A 56 16.50 -11.95 23.60
C ALA A 56 16.36 -12.80 22.31
N GLY A 57 17.15 -13.86 22.15
CA GLY A 57 17.21 -14.63 20.90
C GLY A 57 17.73 -13.82 19.70
N ILE A 58 18.62 -12.85 19.94
CA ILE A 58 19.16 -11.93 18.93
C ILE A 58 20.65 -12.20 18.77
N GLU A 59 21.14 -12.19 17.53
CA GLU A 59 22.57 -12.39 17.26
C GLU A 59 23.44 -11.34 17.99
N LYS A 60 24.54 -11.79 18.62
CA LYS A 60 25.48 -10.90 19.33
C LYS A 60 25.98 -9.76 18.44
N GLY A 61 26.22 -10.01 17.15
CA GLY A 61 26.65 -9.01 16.17
C GLY A 61 25.64 -7.88 15.96
N LYS A 62 24.33 -8.14 16.12
CA LYS A 62 23.27 -7.13 16.09
C LYS A 62 23.05 -6.45 17.44
N MET A 63 23.20 -7.19 18.54
CA MET A 63 23.03 -6.67 19.90
C MET A 63 24.13 -5.67 20.28
N ALA A 64 25.39 -6.00 20.00
CA ALA A 64 26.54 -5.21 20.47
C ALA A 64 26.53 -3.75 19.99
N PRO A 65 26.27 -3.44 18.70
CA PRO A 65 26.18 -2.06 18.23
C PRO A 65 25.09 -1.25 18.97
N VAL A 66 23.95 -1.86 19.27
CA VAL A 66 22.83 -1.21 19.97
C VAL A 66 23.21 -0.89 21.43
N VAL A 67 23.83 -1.85 22.13
CA VAL A 67 24.32 -1.66 23.50
C VAL A 67 25.34 -0.51 23.57
N LEU A 68 26.33 -0.52 22.67
CA LEU A 68 27.37 0.51 22.61
C LEU A 68 26.79 1.89 22.27
N LYS A 69 25.83 1.94 21.33
CA LYS A 69 25.13 3.18 20.97
C LYS A 69 24.36 3.75 22.17
N LEU A 70 23.66 2.91 22.95
CA LEU A 70 22.99 3.34 24.19
C LEU A 70 23.98 3.77 25.27
N GLY A 71 25.14 3.12 25.37
CA GLY A 71 26.24 3.52 26.27
C GLY A 71 26.75 4.93 25.95
N SER A 72 26.94 5.24 24.67
CA SER A 72 27.37 6.57 24.20
C SER A 72 26.36 7.70 24.50
N LYS A 73 25.11 7.34 24.81
CA LYS A 73 24.02 8.27 25.12
C LYS A 73 23.67 8.30 26.62
N SER A 74 24.51 7.70 27.47
CA SER A 74 24.32 7.59 28.91
C SER A 74 22.99 6.93 29.31
N ILE A 75 22.46 6.05 28.47
CA ILE A 75 21.32 5.20 28.82
C ILE A 75 21.80 3.94 29.54
N LEU A 76 22.87 3.33 29.02
CA LEU A 76 23.57 2.22 29.66
C LEU A 76 24.91 2.69 30.20
N ARG A 77 25.42 1.97 31.20
CA ARG A 77 26.81 2.07 31.66
C ARG A 77 27.45 0.70 31.67
N GLU A 78 28.75 0.70 31.42
CA GLU A 78 29.59 -0.47 31.51
C GLU A 78 30.01 -0.71 32.96
N ILE A 79 30.05 -1.98 33.35
CA ILE A 79 30.52 -2.47 34.64
C ILE A 79 31.65 -3.47 34.37
N PRO A 80 32.84 -3.29 34.97
CA PRO A 80 33.92 -4.24 34.83
C PRO A 80 33.50 -5.62 35.34
N PRO A 81 34.04 -6.71 34.78
CA PRO A 81 33.75 -8.06 35.24
C PRO A 81 34.20 -8.23 36.70
N PRO A 82 33.49 -9.05 37.49
CA PRO A 82 34.04 -9.62 38.70
C PRO A 82 35.36 -10.35 38.42
N LEU A 83 36.24 -10.41 39.41
CA LEU A 83 37.54 -11.09 39.32
C LEU A 83 37.38 -12.51 38.75
N GLY A 84 38.15 -12.84 37.70
CA GLY A 84 38.13 -14.15 37.02
C GLY A 84 37.17 -14.27 35.84
N LEU A 85 36.45 -13.20 35.46
CA LEU A 85 35.63 -13.16 34.25
C LEU A 85 36.20 -12.17 33.23
N ASN A 86 35.99 -12.43 31.94
CA ASN A 86 36.62 -11.69 30.84
C ASN A 86 35.66 -10.81 30.02
N GLU A 87 34.40 -10.63 30.45
CA GLU A 87 33.42 -9.83 29.70
C GLU A 87 32.73 -8.81 30.60
N ASN A 88 32.79 -7.55 30.16
CA ASN A 88 32.10 -6.43 30.81
C ASN A 88 30.58 -6.65 30.81
N ARG A 89 29.93 -6.14 31.85
CA ARG A 89 28.47 -6.15 31.97
C ARG A 89 27.93 -4.76 31.70
N TYR A 90 26.67 -4.69 31.30
CA TYR A 90 25.98 -3.44 31.05
C TYR A 90 24.71 -3.41 31.88
N GLU A 91 24.43 -2.25 32.46
CA GLU A 91 23.18 -1.95 33.16
C GLU A 91 22.70 -0.55 32.79
N ILE A 92 21.47 -0.20 33.16
CA ILE A 92 20.98 1.17 32.99
C ILE A 92 21.81 2.14 33.85
N TYR A 93 22.08 3.32 33.33
CA TYR A 93 23.02 4.26 33.94
C TYR A 93 22.57 4.73 35.34
N HIS A 94 21.26 5.02 35.50
CA HIS A 94 20.65 5.45 36.77
C HIS A 94 19.32 4.74 37.02
N ASP A 95 19.00 4.43 38.28
CA ASP A 95 17.77 3.70 38.66
C ASP A 95 16.49 4.44 38.26
N ILE A 96 16.55 5.77 38.22
CA ILE A 96 15.43 6.60 37.76
C ILE A 96 15.10 6.41 36.26
N LEU A 97 16.04 5.90 35.45
CA LEU A 97 15.76 5.48 34.06
C LEU A 97 14.87 4.24 34.00
N GLY A 98 14.84 3.41 35.05
CA GLY A 98 14.08 2.16 35.05
C GLY A 98 12.60 2.39 34.75
N ARG A 99 11.97 3.35 35.44
CA ARG A 99 10.56 3.71 35.18
C ARG A 99 10.35 4.29 33.79
N ALA A 100 11.26 5.14 33.32
CA ALA A 100 11.17 5.75 31.99
C ALA A 100 11.29 4.70 30.87
N ILE A 101 12.17 3.70 31.05
CA ILE A 101 12.34 2.57 30.14
C ILE A 101 11.10 1.70 30.11
N LEU A 102 10.50 1.38 31.27
CA LEU A 102 9.25 0.59 31.32
C LEU A 102 8.09 1.31 30.63
N ASP A 103 7.91 2.62 30.87
CA ASP A 103 6.93 3.46 30.18
C ASP A 103 7.18 3.48 28.67
N TRP A 104 8.43 3.66 28.25
CA TRP A 104 8.82 3.64 26.85
C TRP A 104 8.56 2.28 26.19
N GLN A 105 8.88 1.16 26.85
CA GLN A 105 8.61 -0.18 26.35
C GLN A 105 7.11 -0.42 26.17
N ALA A 106 6.29 0.00 27.14
CA ALA A 106 4.84 -0.12 27.04
C ALA A 106 4.31 0.67 25.82
N ARG A 107 4.73 1.93 25.68
CA ARG A 107 4.36 2.78 24.52
C ARG A 107 4.86 2.21 23.20
N PHE A 108 6.10 1.71 23.16
CA PHE A 108 6.70 1.13 21.96
C PHE A 108 6.01 -0.17 21.55
N LYS A 109 5.62 -1.02 22.51
CA LYS A 109 4.80 -2.22 22.24
C LYS A 109 3.44 -1.84 21.66
N THR A 110 2.73 -0.89 22.26
CA THR A 110 1.47 -0.38 21.71
C THR A 110 1.66 0.22 20.31
N TYR A 111 2.74 0.98 20.10
CA TYR A 111 3.09 1.53 18.79
C TYR A 111 3.35 0.42 17.77
N LYS A 112 4.03 -0.67 18.14
CA LYS A 112 4.23 -1.84 17.27
C LYS A 112 2.95 -2.57 16.92
N GLU A 113 2.07 -2.76 17.89
CA GLU A 113 0.74 -3.33 17.66
C GLU A 113 -0.10 -2.43 16.74
N TRP A 114 0.03 -1.12 16.88
CA TRP A 114 -0.58 -0.18 15.95
C TRP A 114 0.04 -0.27 14.56
N LEU A 115 1.37 -0.30 14.44
CA LEU A 115 2.09 -0.47 13.18
C LEU A 115 1.71 -1.76 12.44
N SER A 116 1.44 -2.85 13.16
CA SER A 116 1.05 -4.12 12.54
C SER A 116 -0.41 -4.14 12.07
N LYS A 117 -1.27 -3.34 12.71
CA LYS A 117 -2.72 -3.29 12.42
C LYS A 117 -3.12 -2.15 11.49
N ARG A 118 -2.31 -1.10 11.38
CA ARG A 118 -2.62 0.06 10.54
C ARG A 118 -2.60 -0.31 9.05
N PRO A 119 -3.46 0.33 8.23
CA PRO A 119 -3.31 0.26 6.79
C PRO A 119 -2.00 0.91 6.35
N TRP A 120 -1.37 0.37 5.33
CA TRP A 120 -0.27 0.98 4.60
C TRP A 120 -0.74 1.68 3.32
N GLY A 121 -1.99 1.44 2.91
CA GLY A 121 -2.64 2.09 1.79
C GLY A 121 -4.14 1.88 1.80
N TYR A 122 -4.81 2.49 0.83
CA TYR A 122 -6.21 2.31 0.54
C TYR A 122 -6.41 2.02 -0.94
N GLY A 123 -7.42 1.21 -1.27
CA GLY A 123 -7.91 1.08 -2.64
C GLY A 123 -9.32 1.66 -2.75
N ARG A 124 -9.55 2.65 -3.62
CA ARG A 124 -10.91 3.11 -3.93
C ARG A 124 -11.45 2.34 -5.12
N VAL A 125 -12.50 1.56 -4.92
CA VAL A 125 -13.19 0.85 -6.00
C VAL A 125 -13.96 1.85 -6.85
N LEU A 126 -13.70 1.89 -8.15
CA LEU A 126 -14.26 2.94 -9.02
C LEU A 126 -15.72 2.68 -9.40
N SER A 127 -16.21 1.44 -9.28
CA SER A 127 -17.62 1.09 -9.54
C SER A 127 -18.54 1.40 -8.36
N SER A 128 -18.09 1.16 -7.11
CA SER A 128 -18.90 1.34 -5.90
C SER A 128 -18.53 2.57 -5.08
N GLY A 129 -17.31 3.11 -5.26
CA GLY A 129 -16.76 4.17 -4.41
C GLY A 129 -16.23 3.65 -3.07
N ASN A 130 -16.40 2.36 -2.79
CA ASN A 130 -15.97 1.74 -1.55
C ASN A 130 -14.46 1.82 -1.37
N ILE A 131 -14.05 1.96 -0.11
CA ILE A 131 -12.66 2.09 0.30
C ILE A 131 -12.19 0.79 0.95
N LEU A 132 -11.11 0.24 0.43
CA LEU A 132 -10.47 -0.99 0.88
C LEU A 132 -9.26 -0.61 1.72
N GLU A 133 -9.25 -1.00 3.00
CA GLU A 133 -8.06 -0.86 3.83
C GLU A 133 -7.02 -1.90 3.44
N LEU A 134 -5.85 -1.45 3.01
CA LEU A 134 -4.74 -2.32 2.68
C LEU A 134 -3.79 -2.39 3.88
N LYS A 135 -3.83 -3.50 4.62
CA LYS A 135 -3.10 -3.69 5.89
C LYS A 135 -2.47 -5.07 6.00
N GLY A 136 -1.60 -5.26 6.99
CA GLY A 136 -0.81 -6.49 7.14
C GLY A 136 0.38 -6.53 6.19
N SER A 137 1.03 -7.69 6.05
CA SER A 137 2.17 -7.87 5.14
C SER A 137 1.76 -8.11 3.69
N THR A 138 0.62 -8.78 3.48
CA THR A 138 0.10 -9.11 2.16
C THR A 138 -1.42 -9.01 2.18
N VAL A 139 -1.98 -8.35 1.16
CA VAL A 139 -3.42 -8.28 0.92
C VAL A 139 -3.76 -9.19 -0.25
N SER A 140 -4.77 -10.02 -0.05
CA SER A 140 -5.30 -10.92 -1.07
C SER A 140 -6.50 -10.32 -1.79
N PHE A 141 -6.47 -10.37 -3.12
CA PHE A 141 -7.55 -9.98 -4.00
C PHE A 141 -8.10 -11.20 -4.71
N GLY A 142 -9.43 -11.37 -4.68
CA GLY A 142 -10.14 -12.49 -5.27
C GLY A 142 -11.50 -12.68 -4.61
N ARG A 143 -12.26 -13.68 -5.07
CA ARG A 143 -13.63 -13.95 -4.56
C ARG A 143 -13.71 -14.62 -3.19
N TRP A 144 -12.62 -15.22 -2.74
CA TRP A 144 -12.64 -15.95 -1.47
C TRP A 144 -11.24 -16.22 -0.95
N TRP A 145 -10.97 -15.69 0.24
CA TRP A 145 -9.80 -16.00 1.05
C TRP A 145 -10.09 -15.72 2.54
N PRO A 146 -9.58 -16.52 3.49
CA PRO A 146 -9.67 -16.18 4.91
C PRO A 146 -9.04 -14.80 5.17
N ASN A 147 -9.82 -13.86 5.72
CA ASN A 147 -9.44 -12.44 5.92
C ASN A 147 -9.23 -11.64 4.60
N GLY A 148 -9.79 -12.10 3.48
CA GLY A 148 -9.80 -11.39 2.19
C GLY A 148 -10.78 -10.21 2.16
N LEU A 149 -10.67 -9.37 1.14
CA LEU A 149 -11.56 -8.23 0.91
C LEU A 149 -12.92 -8.70 0.35
N THR A 150 -13.97 -8.64 1.16
CA THR A 150 -15.31 -9.16 0.83
C THR A 150 -16.03 -8.40 -0.29
N GLU A 151 -15.56 -7.19 -0.62
CA GLU A 151 -16.08 -6.35 -1.71
C GLU A 151 -16.15 -7.10 -3.05
N PHE A 152 -15.26 -8.08 -3.23
CA PHE A 152 -15.04 -8.77 -4.50
C PHE A 152 -15.73 -10.13 -4.61
N ASP A 153 -16.32 -10.63 -3.52
CA ASP A 153 -16.86 -12.00 -3.43
C ASP A 153 -17.96 -12.28 -4.46
N ARG A 154 -18.76 -11.25 -4.78
CA ARG A 154 -19.89 -11.35 -5.70
C ARG A 154 -19.48 -11.33 -7.18
N ASN A 155 -18.27 -10.87 -7.50
CA ASN A 155 -17.80 -10.80 -8.88
C ASN A 155 -17.26 -12.16 -9.34
N LYS A 156 -18.10 -12.95 -10.02
CA LYS A 156 -17.78 -14.31 -10.48
C LYS A 156 -16.59 -14.44 -11.46
N TYR A 157 -16.09 -13.33 -12.01
CA TYR A 157 -14.92 -13.30 -12.93
C TYR A 157 -13.60 -13.22 -12.23
N LEU A 158 -13.60 -12.76 -11.00
CA LEU A 158 -12.42 -12.83 -10.17
C LEU A 158 -12.13 -14.31 -9.86
N SER A 159 -10.89 -14.72 -10.03
CA SER A 159 -10.42 -15.97 -9.45
C SER A 159 -10.61 -15.93 -7.92
N ARG A 160 -10.73 -17.11 -7.28
CA ARG A 160 -10.74 -17.18 -5.81
C ARG A 160 -9.48 -16.52 -5.21
N MET A 161 -8.35 -16.83 -5.84
CA MET A 161 -7.05 -16.20 -5.66
C MET A 161 -6.69 -15.53 -6.98
N HIS A 162 -6.74 -14.20 -7.02
CA HIS A 162 -6.55 -13.44 -8.25
C HIS A 162 -5.20 -12.71 -8.26
N MET A 163 -4.93 -11.92 -7.22
CA MET A 163 -3.73 -11.11 -7.14
C MET A 163 -3.34 -10.91 -5.67
N PHE A 164 -2.04 -10.77 -5.41
CA PHE A 164 -1.53 -10.28 -4.14
C PHE A 164 -0.93 -8.90 -4.30
N ILE A 165 -1.07 -8.08 -3.26
CA ILE A 165 -0.19 -6.94 -3.01
C ILE A 165 0.56 -7.20 -1.73
N THR A 166 1.89 -7.26 -1.81
CA THR A 166 2.78 -7.45 -0.67
C THR A 166 3.47 -6.14 -0.33
N PHE A 167 3.47 -5.79 0.95
CA PHE A 167 4.23 -4.68 1.49
C PHE A 167 5.58 -5.16 2.01
N VAL A 168 6.65 -4.72 1.34
CA VAL A 168 8.05 -4.98 1.72
C VAL A 168 8.51 -3.82 2.59
N LYS A 169 8.65 -4.08 3.90
CA LYS A 169 8.89 -3.04 4.92
C LYS A 169 10.26 -2.39 4.77
N GLU A 170 11.26 -3.19 4.41
CA GLU A 170 12.67 -2.79 4.27
C GLU A 170 12.83 -1.75 3.16
N GLU A 171 12.04 -1.88 2.10
CA GLU A 171 12.03 -0.96 0.96
C GLU A 171 10.96 0.13 1.05
N ASN A 172 10.06 0.02 2.04
CA ASN A 172 8.83 0.80 2.12
C ASN A 172 8.09 0.83 0.77
N ALA A 173 7.93 -0.36 0.16
CA ALA A 173 7.42 -0.54 -1.19
C ALA A 173 6.35 -1.62 -1.27
N PHE A 174 5.44 -1.47 -2.23
CA PHE A 174 4.34 -2.40 -2.48
C PHE A 174 4.54 -3.08 -3.82
N TYR A 175 4.32 -4.39 -3.87
CA TYR A 175 4.50 -5.20 -5.07
C TYR A 175 3.22 -5.96 -5.37
N ALA A 176 2.69 -5.78 -6.58
CA ALA A 176 1.57 -6.55 -7.10
C ALA A 176 2.06 -7.76 -7.89
N VAL A 177 1.40 -8.91 -7.68
CA VAL A 177 1.64 -10.15 -8.42
C VAL A 177 0.30 -10.79 -8.77
N ASP A 178 0.08 -11.07 -10.06
CA ASP A 178 -1.07 -11.86 -10.51
C ASP A 178 -0.83 -13.35 -10.21
N LEU A 179 -1.82 -14.03 -9.62
CA LEU A 179 -1.74 -15.42 -9.18
C LEU A 179 -2.24 -16.40 -10.24
N ARG A 180 -1.85 -16.17 -11.49
CA ARG A 180 -2.31 -16.94 -12.66
C ARG A 180 -3.84 -16.90 -12.76
N SER A 181 -4.38 -15.70 -12.63
CA SER A 181 -5.80 -15.49 -12.64
C SER A 181 -6.40 -15.85 -14.00
N LYS A 182 -7.68 -16.27 -14.04
CA LYS A 182 -8.32 -16.73 -15.28
C LYS A 182 -8.46 -15.61 -16.31
N ASN A 183 -8.80 -14.42 -15.83
CA ASN A 183 -9.13 -13.26 -16.66
C ASN A 183 -8.08 -12.14 -16.57
N GLY A 184 -6.95 -12.41 -15.90
CA GLY A 184 -5.81 -11.49 -15.78
C GLY A 184 -6.06 -10.24 -14.95
N THR A 185 -4.95 -9.53 -14.71
CA THR A 185 -4.88 -8.24 -14.04
C THR A 185 -4.25 -7.21 -14.98
N THR A 186 -4.75 -5.98 -14.99
CA THR A 186 -4.01 -4.83 -15.53
C THR A 186 -3.62 -3.84 -14.44
N ILE A 187 -2.50 -3.16 -14.66
CA ILE A 187 -2.08 -1.99 -13.90
C ILE A 187 -1.83 -0.89 -14.93
N ASN A 188 -2.53 0.23 -14.78
CA ASN A 188 -2.43 1.38 -15.68
C ASN A 188 -2.59 0.99 -17.16
N ALA A 189 -3.68 0.27 -17.47
CA ALA A 189 -4.01 -0.23 -18.80
C ALA A 189 -2.97 -1.19 -19.44
N LYS A 190 -2.02 -1.72 -18.66
CA LYS A 190 -1.05 -2.73 -19.10
C LYS A 190 -1.28 -4.03 -18.36
N CYS A 191 -1.26 -5.15 -19.07
CA CYS A 191 -1.36 -6.47 -18.45
C CYS A 191 -0.18 -6.70 -17.48
N LEU A 192 -0.49 -7.18 -16.29
CA LEU A 192 0.48 -7.76 -15.36
C LEU A 192 0.61 -9.24 -15.71
N CYS A 193 1.75 -9.67 -16.25
CA CYS A 193 1.90 -11.08 -16.59
C CYS A 193 2.07 -11.93 -15.32
N TYR A 194 1.60 -13.17 -15.36
CA TYR A 194 1.88 -14.13 -14.29
C TYR A 194 3.40 -14.26 -14.07
N GLY A 195 3.81 -14.26 -12.81
CA GLY A 195 5.23 -14.37 -12.42
C GLY A 195 6.01 -13.05 -12.52
N GLU A 196 5.41 -11.98 -13.06
CA GLU A 196 5.99 -10.64 -12.98
C GLU A 196 5.57 -9.96 -11.68
N GLU A 197 6.54 -9.44 -10.93
CA GLU A 197 6.27 -8.56 -9.80
C GLU A 197 6.30 -7.10 -10.26
N LYS A 198 5.24 -6.36 -9.94
CA LYS A 198 5.15 -4.93 -10.27
C LYS A 198 5.18 -4.07 -9.03
N LYS A 199 6.23 -3.26 -8.89
CA LYS A 199 6.27 -2.17 -7.90
C LYS A 199 5.15 -1.17 -8.17
N LEU A 200 4.28 -0.97 -7.19
CA LEU A 200 3.15 -0.05 -7.23
C LEU A 200 3.56 1.36 -6.78
N GLN A 201 2.80 2.34 -7.25
CA GLN A 201 2.95 3.75 -6.93
C GLN A 201 1.61 4.39 -6.60
N GLU A 202 1.68 5.54 -5.94
CA GLU A 202 0.51 6.40 -5.70
C GLU A 202 -0.28 6.64 -6.99
N GLY A 203 -1.60 6.50 -6.89
CA GLY A 203 -2.53 6.72 -7.99
C GLY A 203 -2.63 5.60 -9.01
N ASP A 204 -1.82 4.52 -8.92
CA ASP A 204 -1.92 3.38 -9.84
C ASP A 204 -3.35 2.84 -9.90
N ILE A 205 -3.85 2.65 -11.12
CA ILE A 205 -5.19 2.10 -11.36
C ILE A 205 -5.03 0.63 -11.71
N ILE A 206 -5.63 -0.23 -10.91
CA ILE A 206 -5.57 -1.68 -11.03
C ILE A 206 -6.94 -2.18 -11.46
N VAL A 207 -6.97 -3.08 -12.46
CA VAL A 207 -8.22 -3.69 -12.93
C VAL A 207 -8.08 -5.20 -12.86
N LEU A 208 -8.92 -5.82 -12.02
CA LEU A 208 -8.96 -7.26 -11.86
C LEU A 208 -10.05 -7.85 -12.75
N ALA A 209 -9.72 -8.93 -13.47
CA ALA A 209 -10.62 -9.62 -14.39
C ALA A 209 -11.36 -8.70 -15.36
N GLY A 210 -10.76 -7.55 -15.69
CA GLY A 210 -11.37 -6.55 -16.56
C GLY A 210 -12.68 -5.92 -16.07
N THR A 211 -13.07 -6.11 -14.82
CA THR A 211 -14.42 -5.70 -14.34
C THR A 211 -14.36 -4.99 -13.00
N THR A 212 -13.21 -5.02 -12.33
CA THR A 212 -13.07 -4.49 -10.98
C THR A 212 -11.93 -3.48 -10.96
N PRO A 213 -12.20 -2.23 -11.39
CA PRO A 213 -11.22 -1.16 -11.33
C PRO A 213 -11.16 -0.58 -9.92
N PHE A 214 -9.95 -0.39 -9.39
CA PHE A 214 -9.72 0.39 -8.19
C PHE A 214 -8.44 1.21 -8.32
N GLN A 215 -8.42 2.39 -7.69
CA GLN A 215 -7.25 3.26 -7.65
C GLN A 215 -6.55 3.14 -6.30
N LEU A 216 -5.23 3.03 -6.33
CA LEU A 216 -4.38 2.88 -5.15
C LEU A 216 -4.02 4.25 -4.55
N TRP A 217 -4.11 4.33 -3.23
CA TRP A 217 -3.59 5.41 -2.41
C TRP A 217 -2.61 4.85 -1.37
N CYS A 218 -1.36 5.27 -1.39
CA CYS A 218 -0.31 4.84 -0.50
C CYS A 218 -0.18 5.81 0.67
N ILE A 219 -0.05 5.30 1.90
CA ILE A 219 0.19 6.15 3.06
C ILE A 219 1.68 6.31 3.26
N ASN A 220 2.19 7.53 3.10
CA ASN A 220 3.57 7.84 3.45
C ASN A 220 3.66 8.22 4.92
N TYR A 221 3.91 7.24 5.76
CA TYR A 221 4.24 7.50 7.16
C TYR A 221 5.64 8.09 7.27
N LEU A 222 5.74 9.42 7.22
CA LEU A 222 6.98 10.12 7.55
C LEU A 222 7.45 9.62 8.92
N GLN A 223 8.58 8.93 8.95
CA GLN A 223 9.16 8.33 10.16
C GLN A 223 9.46 9.33 11.30
N LYS A 224 9.28 10.63 11.04
CA LYS A 224 9.67 11.73 11.93
C LYS A 224 8.82 11.84 13.19
N GLU A 225 7.63 11.25 13.24
CA GLU A 225 6.74 11.36 14.39
C GLU A 225 6.17 10.00 14.84
N ARG A 226 7.04 9.15 15.42
CA ARG A 226 6.72 7.81 15.98
C ARG A 226 5.61 7.77 17.05
N PHE A 227 5.01 8.91 17.39
CA PHE A 227 3.94 9.04 18.38
C PHE A 227 2.84 10.05 18.01
N LYS A 228 2.89 10.71 16.84
CA LYS A 228 1.75 11.48 16.35
C LYS A 228 1.00 10.63 15.34
N VAL A 229 -0.06 10.00 15.84
CA VAL A 229 -1.07 9.37 15.00
C VAL A 229 -2.05 10.47 14.62
N GLU A 230 -1.63 11.40 13.77
CA GLU A 230 -2.63 12.08 12.97
C GLU A 230 -3.15 11.02 12.00
N LYS A 231 -4.44 10.70 12.13
CA LYS A 231 -5.16 9.88 11.15
C LYS A 231 -5.20 10.72 9.88
N GLU A 232 -4.15 10.66 9.07
CA GLU A 232 -4.20 11.05 7.68
C GLU A 232 -5.07 10.01 6.96
N PHE A 233 -6.38 10.12 7.18
CA PHE A 233 -7.34 9.59 6.23
C PHE A 233 -7.06 10.31 4.91
N PRO A 234 -6.96 9.61 3.76
CA PRO A 234 -6.63 10.23 2.47
C PRO A 234 -7.74 11.17 1.96
N PHE A 235 -8.79 11.38 2.76
CA PHE A 235 -9.92 12.24 2.45
C PHE A 235 -9.98 13.41 3.44
N ASN A 236 -8.88 14.14 3.56
CA ASN A 236 -8.97 15.46 4.17
C ASN A 236 -9.87 16.33 3.26
N GLN A 237 -10.68 17.22 3.82
CA GLN A 237 -11.70 17.98 3.07
C GLN A 237 -11.16 18.72 1.82
N LYS A 238 -9.85 18.97 1.74
CA LYS A 238 -9.17 19.62 0.61
C LYS A 238 -9.03 18.74 -0.65
N ASP A 239 -9.01 17.41 -0.52
CA ASP A 239 -8.83 16.48 -1.65
C ASP A 239 -10.15 16.09 -2.34
N LYS A 240 -11.30 16.51 -1.77
CA LYS A 240 -12.65 16.22 -2.31
C LYS A 240 -12.87 16.71 -3.75
N GLY A 241 -12.12 17.70 -4.22
CA GLY A 241 -12.25 18.23 -5.59
C GLY A 241 -11.80 17.26 -6.69
N HIS A 242 -10.93 16.30 -6.37
CA HIS A 242 -10.40 15.32 -7.34
C HIS A 242 -11.11 13.97 -7.31
N ILE A 243 -12.03 13.78 -6.35
CA ILE A 243 -12.70 12.52 -6.12
C ILE A 243 -14.03 12.55 -6.86
N LYS A 244 -14.10 11.84 -7.98
CA LYS A 244 -15.34 11.64 -8.72
C LYS A 244 -16.16 10.55 -8.01
N GLU A 245 -17.41 10.85 -7.71
CA GLU A 245 -18.35 9.81 -7.26
C GLU A 245 -18.60 8.82 -8.40
N PRO A 246 -18.81 7.52 -8.13
CA PRO A 246 -19.10 6.54 -9.17
C PRO A 246 -20.35 6.91 -9.98
N HIS A 247 -20.22 6.93 -11.30
CA HIS A 247 -21.33 7.16 -12.22
C HIS A 247 -21.05 6.55 -13.60
N GLY A 248 -22.07 6.55 -14.46
CA GLY A 248 -21.95 5.98 -15.80
C GLY A 248 -21.91 4.45 -15.81
N TRP A 249 -21.59 3.90 -16.96
CA TRP A 249 -21.61 2.45 -17.22
C TRP A 249 -20.23 1.86 -17.51
N ALA A 250 -19.23 2.71 -17.72
CA ALA A 250 -17.85 2.33 -17.87
C ALA A 250 -16.93 3.44 -17.36
N VAL A 251 -15.65 3.10 -17.19
CA VAL A 251 -14.58 4.05 -16.91
C VAL A 251 -13.49 3.91 -17.97
N LEU A 252 -13.02 5.04 -18.49
CA LEU A 252 -11.81 5.13 -19.31
C LEU A 252 -10.63 5.40 -18.39
N VAL A 253 -9.66 4.50 -18.41
CA VAL A 253 -8.39 4.62 -17.69
C VAL A 253 -7.32 5.11 -18.65
N ASN A 254 -6.63 6.19 -18.28
CA ASN A 254 -5.40 6.64 -18.92
C ASN A 254 -4.19 6.10 -18.14
N GLY A 255 -3.50 5.12 -18.72
CA GLY A 255 -2.39 4.43 -18.07
C GLY A 255 -1.12 5.28 -17.88
N THR A 256 -0.97 6.39 -18.60
CA THR A 256 0.20 7.26 -18.43
C THR A 256 -0.01 8.27 -17.30
N THR A 257 -1.17 8.92 -17.28
CA THR A 257 -1.49 9.94 -16.26
C THR A 257 -2.07 9.33 -14.97
N ARG A 258 -2.50 8.06 -15.01
CA ARG A 258 -3.21 7.38 -13.91
C ARG A 258 -4.49 8.10 -13.50
N ILE A 259 -5.11 8.77 -14.47
CA ILE A 259 -6.40 9.43 -14.32
C ILE A 259 -7.46 8.58 -15.00
N TYR A 260 -8.68 8.71 -14.51
CA TYR A 260 -9.84 8.08 -15.11
C TYR A 260 -11.01 9.06 -15.30
N ASP A 261 -11.84 8.72 -16.28
CA ASP A 261 -13.07 9.44 -16.61
C ASP A 261 -14.22 8.43 -16.76
N TYR A 262 -15.35 8.73 -16.12
CA TYR A 262 -16.56 7.92 -16.27
C TYR A 262 -17.21 8.18 -17.62
N ILE A 263 -17.81 7.14 -18.19
CA ILE A 263 -18.55 7.17 -19.44
C ILE A 263 -20.02 6.97 -19.11
N GLU A 264 -20.79 8.05 -19.25
CA GLU A 264 -22.23 8.06 -18.98
C GLU A 264 -23.05 7.86 -20.24
N SER A 265 -22.72 8.62 -21.28
CA SER A 265 -23.47 8.63 -22.52
C SER A 265 -23.33 7.32 -23.29
N ASP A 266 -24.43 6.94 -23.96
CA ASP A 266 -24.46 5.79 -24.87
C ASP A 266 -23.70 6.06 -26.17
N LEU A 267 -23.35 7.31 -26.46
CA LEU A 267 -22.48 7.68 -27.58
C LEU A 267 -21.46 8.69 -27.09
N CYS A 268 -20.18 8.37 -27.19
CA CYS A 268 -19.12 9.29 -26.86
C CYS A 268 -17.97 9.24 -27.87
N TYR A 269 -17.30 10.38 -27.97
CA TYR A 269 -16.19 10.65 -28.87
C TYR A 269 -14.96 10.91 -28.01
N LEU A 270 -13.92 10.11 -28.21
CA LEU A 270 -12.60 10.36 -27.65
C LEU A 270 -11.80 11.14 -28.68
N SER A 271 -11.49 12.38 -28.34
CA SER A 271 -10.73 13.27 -29.19
C SER A 271 -9.50 13.80 -28.47
N LYS A 272 -8.48 14.14 -29.24
CA LYS A 272 -7.27 14.78 -28.73
C LYS A 272 -7.48 16.29 -28.70
N LEU A 273 -7.24 16.91 -27.55
CA LEU A 273 -7.17 18.36 -27.41
C LEU A 273 -5.88 18.91 -28.02
N PRO A 274 -5.85 20.19 -28.45
CA PRO A 274 -4.63 20.85 -28.91
C PRO A 274 -3.47 20.77 -27.90
N THR A 275 -3.78 20.72 -26.59
CA THR A 275 -2.82 20.60 -25.49
C THR A 275 -2.09 19.26 -25.45
N GLY A 276 -2.60 18.23 -26.13
CA GLY A 276 -2.08 16.87 -26.03
C GLY A 276 -3.00 15.91 -25.30
N ASP A 277 -3.86 16.44 -24.43
CA ASP A 277 -4.75 15.66 -23.57
C ASP A 277 -5.86 14.98 -24.37
N ILE A 278 -6.41 13.92 -23.81
CA ILE A 278 -7.55 13.22 -24.39
C ILE A 278 -8.79 13.58 -23.61
N ARG A 279 -9.87 13.86 -24.34
CA ARG A 279 -11.16 14.24 -23.77
C ARG A 279 -12.24 13.32 -24.29
N ILE A 280 -13.10 12.89 -23.37
CA ILE A 280 -14.37 12.24 -23.69
C ILE A 280 -15.43 13.32 -23.87
N SER A 281 -16.22 13.23 -24.92
CA SER A 281 -17.29 14.18 -25.22
C SER A 281 -18.50 13.48 -25.83
N GLU A 282 -19.71 13.96 -25.53
CA GLU A 282 -20.96 13.44 -26.12
C GLU A 282 -21.22 14.01 -27.51
N LYS A 283 -20.60 15.15 -27.80
CA LYS A 283 -20.68 15.83 -29.09
C LYS A 283 -19.30 15.84 -29.71
N MET A 284 -19.22 15.53 -30.99
CA MET A 284 -17.99 15.61 -31.78
C MET A 284 -17.50 17.06 -31.83
N GLN A 285 -16.60 17.43 -30.92
CA GLN A 285 -16.03 18.79 -30.83
C GLN A 285 -14.68 18.90 -31.58
N PHE A 286 -13.92 17.80 -31.62
CA PHE A 286 -12.64 17.69 -32.31
C PHE A 286 -12.62 16.36 -33.10
N GLU A 287 -11.72 16.23 -34.09
CA GLU A 287 -11.53 14.98 -34.84
C GLU A 287 -11.28 13.81 -33.86
N PRO A 288 -12.26 12.90 -33.66
CA PRO A 288 -12.12 11.80 -32.74
C PRO A 288 -11.17 10.78 -33.34
N PHE A 289 -10.45 10.08 -32.48
CA PHE A 289 -9.70 8.89 -32.90
C PHE A 289 -10.43 7.59 -32.50
N LEU A 290 -11.38 7.68 -31.55
CA LEU A 290 -12.24 6.57 -31.16
C LEU A 290 -13.66 7.07 -30.92
N ILE A 291 -14.63 6.41 -31.54
CA ILE A 291 -16.06 6.55 -31.26
C ILE A 291 -16.48 5.32 -30.47
N LEU A 292 -17.22 5.54 -29.40
CA LEU A 292 -17.75 4.49 -28.57
C LEU A 292 -19.26 4.62 -28.50
N ARG A 293 -19.95 3.50 -28.72
CA ARG A 293 -21.41 3.44 -28.74
C ARG A 293 -21.91 2.28 -27.90
N ARG A 294 -22.61 2.54 -26.81
CA ARG A 294 -23.35 1.54 -26.06
C ARG A 294 -24.64 1.21 -26.83
N ILE A 295 -24.78 -0.05 -27.23
CA ILE A 295 -25.97 -0.56 -27.92
C ILE A 295 -27.01 -1.08 -26.93
N SER A 296 -26.54 -1.67 -25.82
CA SER A 296 -27.39 -2.15 -24.73
C SER A 296 -26.61 -2.21 -23.42
N LYS A 297 -27.24 -2.66 -22.33
CA LYS A 297 -26.53 -2.95 -21.07
C LYS A 297 -25.36 -3.93 -21.23
N GLU A 298 -25.42 -4.73 -22.28
CA GLU A 298 -24.65 -5.93 -22.54
C GLU A 298 -23.77 -5.82 -23.79
N LEU A 299 -23.90 -4.74 -24.56
CA LEU A 299 -23.24 -4.57 -25.85
C LEU A 299 -22.74 -3.15 -26.04
N ALA A 300 -21.45 -3.01 -26.36
CA ALA A 300 -20.85 -1.77 -26.83
C ALA A 300 -20.09 -1.99 -28.13
N GLU A 301 -20.10 -0.97 -28.99
CA GLU A 301 -19.34 -0.88 -30.22
C GLU A 301 -18.24 0.18 -30.08
N PHE A 302 -17.09 -0.11 -30.68
CA PHE A 302 -15.91 0.75 -30.70
C PHE A 302 -15.48 0.93 -32.15
N GLU A 303 -15.30 2.17 -32.58
CA GLU A 303 -14.91 2.50 -33.96
C GLU A 303 -13.69 3.44 -33.94
N PHE A 304 -12.55 2.95 -34.42
CA PHE A 304 -11.37 3.80 -34.60
C PHE A 304 -11.50 4.64 -35.86
N CYS A 305 -11.31 5.95 -35.68
CA CYS A 305 -11.32 6.94 -36.74
C CYS A 305 -9.87 7.26 -37.15
N ASP A 306 -9.16 6.31 -37.74
CA ASP A 306 -7.88 6.58 -38.41
C ASP A 306 -8.07 6.53 -39.93
N LYS A 307 -7.47 7.50 -40.65
CA LYS A 307 -7.68 7.77 -42.09
C LYS A 307 -7.25 6.61 -43.01
N LYS A 308 -6.62 5.56 -42.47
CA LYS A 308 -6.19 4.38 -43.23
C LYS A 308 -6.98 3.11 -42.94
N HIS A 309 -7.63 2.97 -41.78
CA HIS A 309 -8.38 1.77 -41.41
C HIS A 309 -9.48 2.13 -40.40
N ALA A 310 -10.74 2.18 -40.84
CA ALA A 310 -11.88 2.19 -39.92
C ALA A 310 -12.06 0.76 -39.39
N LEU A 311 -11.72 0.55 -38.11
CA LEU A 311 -11.92 -0.73 -37.46
C LEU A 311 -13.10 -0.61 -36.51
N LYS A 312 -14.19 -1.32 -36.84
CA LYS A 312 -15.38 -1.44 -36.01
C LYS A 312 -15.35 -2.75 -35.24
N PHE A 313 -15.48 -2.67 -33.93
CA PHE A 313 -15.55 -3.83 -33.05
C PHE A 313 -16.85 -3.78 -32.26
N SER A 314 -17.43 -4.95 -32.00
CA SER A 314 -18.56 -5.10 -31.10
C SER A 314 -18.19 -6.06 -30.00
N SER A 315 -18.69 -5.78 -28.80
CA SER A 315 -18.33 -6.44 -27.56
C SER A 315 -19.64 -6.85 -26.91
N LYS A 316 -20.01 -8.13 -27.00
CA LYS A 316 -21.29 -8.65 -26.51
C LYS A 316 -21.05 -9.51 -25.27
N THR A 317 -21.87 -9.33 -24.24
CA THR A 317 -21.94 -10.33 -23.17
C THR A 317 -22.71 -11.54 -23.65
N GLU A 318 -22.04 -12.69 -23.67
CA GLU A 318 -22.73 -13.94 -24.01
C GLU A 318 -23.56 -14.50 -22.85
N ASN A 319 -23.52 -13.90 -21.67
CA ASN A 319 -24.34 -14.32 -20.53
C ASN A 319 -24.64 -13.17 -19.59
N LYS A 320 -25.85 -13.16 -19.00
CA LYS A 320 -26.49 -12.13 -18.14
C LYS A 320 -25.68 -11.64 -16.93
N ASP A 321 -24.46 -12.14 -16.77
CA ASP A 321 -23.65 -11.87 -15.62
C ASP A 321 -22.17 -11.57 -15.94
N PHE A 322 -21.68 -11.50 -17.22
CA PHE A 322 -20.35 -10.99 -17.78
C PHE A 322 -18.98 -11.78 -17.86
N PRO A 323 -18.63 -12.42 -19.00
CA PRO A 323 -17.48 -11.84 -19.70
C PRO A 323 -17.84 -11.53 -21.15
N ILE A 324 -17.37 -10.37 -21.58
CA ILE A 324 -17.49 -9.87 -22.94
C ILE A 324 -16.51 -10.64 -23.83
N GLU A 325 -17.01 -11.18 -24.93
CA GLU A 325 -16.16 -11.64 -26.03
C GLU A 325 -15.88 -10.46 -26.99
N PHE A 326 -14.60 -10.19 -27.26
CA PHE A 326 -14.17 -9.25 -28.29
C PHE A 326 -13.74 -10.06 -29.52
N THR A 327 -14.42 -9.88 -30.65
CA THR A 327 -13.91 -10.41 -31.93
C THR A 327 -13.08 -9.32 -32.61
N MET A 328 -11.78 -9.53 -32.76
CA MET A 328 -10.89 -8.61 -33.49
C MET A 328 -10.32 -9.21 -34.77
N LYS A 329 -10.11 -8.32 -35.76
CA LYS A 329 -9.11 -8.50 -36.82
C LYS A 329 -8.11 -7.32 -36.81
N TYR A 330 -6.92 -7.67 -36.32
CA TYR A 330 -5.56 -7.07 -36.42
C TYR A 330 -5.16 -5.76 -35.71
N GLY A 331 -3.98 -5.83 -35.05
CA GLY A 331 -3.25 -4.78 -34.31
C GLY A 331 -3.00 -5.17 -32.84
N GLU A 332 -1.76 -5.11 -32.34
CA GLU A 332 -1.32 -5.65 -31.03
C GLU A 332 -2.13 -5.16 -29.81
N SER A 333 -3.28 -5.78 -29.54
CA SER A 333 -3.99 -5.66 -28.26
C SER A 333 -4.06 -7.03 -27.60
N LYS A 334 -3.69 -7.10 -26.32
CA LYS A 334 -3.93 -8.29 -25.49
C LYS A 334 -5.30 -8.15 -24.84
N PHE A 335 -6.19 -9.09 -25.15
CA PHE A 335 -7.50 -9.18 -24.49
C PHE A 335 -7.36 -9.88 -23.15
N LEU A 336 -7.73 -9.18 -22.09
CA LEU A 336 -8.23 -9.83 -20.88
C LEU A 336 -9.75 -9.88 -21.02
N ASN A 337 -10.34 -11.07 -20.83
CA ASN A 337 -11.79 -11.29 -20.93
C ASN A 337 -12.54 -10.16 -20.21
N GLY A 338 -13.35 -9.39 -20.94
CA GLY A 338 -14.13 -8.29 -20.36
C GLY A 338 -13.55 -6.86 -20.48
N THR A 339 -12.35 -6.63 -21.03
CA THR A 339 -11.83 -5.25 -21.24
C THR A 339 -11.30 -4.93 -22.62
N PHE A 340 -11.48 -3.66 -22.99
CA PHE A 340 -10.89 -3.07 -24.17
C PHE A 340 -9.66 -2.25 -23.78
N ALA A 341 -8.47 -2.83 -23.91
CA ALA A 341 -7.20 -2.13 -23.71
C ALA A 341 -6.55 -1.82 -25.07
N PHE A 342 -6.14 -0.58 -25.27
CA PHE A 342 -5.57 -0.12 -26.54
C PHE A 342 -4.42 0.86 -26.31
N LYS A 343 -3.57 1.01 -27.33
CA LYS A 343 -2.44 1.94 -27.31
C LYS A 343 -2.65 3.01 -28.39
N TYR A 344 -2.63 4.28 -28.01
CA TYR A 344 -2.70 5.41 -28.94
C TYR A 344 -1.52 6.34 -28.69
N ARG A 345 -0.68 6.57 -29.71
CA ARG A 345 0.52 7.44 -29.66
C ARG A 345 1.38 7.23 -28.40
N ASN A 346 1.67 5.97 -28.07
CA ASN A 346 2.44 5.53 -26.90
C ASN A 346 1.79 5.63 -25.52
N VAL A 347 0.53 6.06 -25.46
CA VAL A 347 -0.27 6.01 -24.22
C VAL A 347 -1.15 4.78 -24.24
N HIS A 348 -1.23 4.08 -23.10
CA HIS A 348 -2.11 2.93 -22.92
C HIS A 348 -3.43 3.40 -22.32
N PHE A 349 -4.53 2.93 -22.89
CA PHE A 349 -5.89 3.18 -22.43
C PHE A 349 -6.58 1.86 -22.14
N GLN A 350 -7.51 1.89 -21.21
CA GLN A 350 -8.38 0.76 -20.94
C GLN A 350 -9.78 1.25 -20.65
N ILE A 351 -10.77 0.66 -21.31
CA ILE A 351 -12.18 0.89 -21.02
C ILE A 351 -12.67 -0.30 -20.20
N VAL A 352 -13.18 0.01 -19.01
CA VAL A 352 -13.58 -0.97 -18.01
C VAL A 352 -15.08 -0.79 -17.73
N PRO A 353 -15.92 -1.81 -17.96
CA PRO A 353 -17.33 -1.75 -17.56
C PRO A 353 -17.46 -1.71 -16.03
N LEU A 354 -18.49 -1.02 -15.53
CA LEU A 354 -18.77 -0.87 -14.08
C LEU A 354 -19.93 -1.72 -13.59
#